data_AF-A0A8G2BJA3-F1
#
_entry.id   AF-A0A8G2BJA3-F1
#
_cell.length_a   1.000
_cell.length_b   1.000
_cell.length_c   1.000
_cell.angle_alpha   90.00
_cell.angle_beta   90.00
_cell.angle_gamma   90.00
#
_symmetry.space_group_name_H-M   'P 1'
#
loop_
_entity.id
_entity.type
_entity.pdbx_description
1 polymer ?
#
loop_
_entity_poly.entity_id
_entity_poly.type
_entity_poly.pdbx_seq_one_letter_code
_entity_poly.pdbx_strand_id
1 'polypeptide(L)'
;MSLAQEYGELRVLIVEDDRASRMLTAAFLEQLGIGQIKEAADGESALRVLRAYPADVIICDMMMEPMDGVTFVRRVRTDAQSSNPYVPIILVTAQADRAAVRAARDAGVNLLMAKPITLEALRRRIEVVLNERREFILNQTYVGPDRRRQDVPIGRRPNRRRD
;
A
#
# COMPACT_ATOMS: atom_id res chain seq x y z
N MET A 1 -11.19 21.83 4.51
CA MET A 1 -9.80 21.91 5.01
C MET A 1 -8.89 22.20 3.83
N SER A 2 -7.74 22.86 4.02
CA SER A 2 -6.80 23.05 2.91
C SER A 2 -6.08 21.73 2.62
N LEU A 3 -5.68 21.49 1.36
CA LEU A 3 -4.90 20.30 0.99
C LEU A 3 -3.62 20.17 1.84
N ALA A 4 -2.98 21.29 2.17
CA ALA A 4 -1.80 21.31 3.03
C ALA A 4 -2.08 20.78 4.45
N GLN A 5 -3.28 21.00 4.98
CA GLN A 5 -3.67 20.50 6.29
C GLN A 5 -4.03 19.00 6.24
N GLU A 6 -4.59 18.51 5.13
CA GLU A 6 -4.83 17.06 4.92
C GLU A 6 -3.54 16.26 4.79
N TYR A 7 -2.52 16.78 4.11
CA TYR A 7 -1.21 16.11 4.00
C TYR A 7 -0.42 16.15 5.32
N GLY A 8 -0.56 17.19 6.13
CA GLY A 8 0.18 17.33 7.40
C GLY A 8 -0.21 16.32 8.48
N GLU A 9 -1.44 15.79 8.44
CA GLU A 9 -1.92 14.75 9.37
C GLU A 9 -1.72 13.33 8.85
N LEU A 10 -1.39 13.17 7.56
CA LEU A 10 -1.26 11.87 6.92
C LEU A 10 -0.06 11.10 7.46
N ARG A 11 -0.31 9.92 8.02
CA ARG A 11 0.74 9.02 8.52
C ARG A 11 1.17 8.03 7.46
N VAL A 12 2.42 8.10 7.06
CA VAL A 12 2.99 7.22 6.03
C VAL A 12 4.07 6.33 6.63
N LEU A 13 3.99 5.03 6.34
CA LEU A 13 5.07 4.08 6.59
C LEU A 13 5.78 3.75 5.28
N ILE A 14 7.09 3.99 5.23
CA ILE A 14 7.97 3.55 4.15
C ILE A 14 8.65 2.25 4.57
N VAL A 15 8.60 1.23 3.71
CA VAL A 15 9.28 -0.06 3.89
C VAL A 15 10.15 -0.31 2.66
N GLU A 16 11.46 -0.17 2.82
CA GLU A 16 12.42 -0.21 1.71
C GLU A 16 13.78 -0.55 2.32
N ASP A 17 14.49 -1.54 1.79
CA ASP A 17 15.76 -2.00 2.38
C ASP A 17 16.94 -1.13 1.93
N ASP A 18 16.93 -0.65 0.68
CA ASP A 18 17.91 0.31 0.19
C ASP A 18 17.76 1.67 0.87
N ARG A 19 18.77 2.05 1.65
CA ARG A 19 18.77 3.31 2.41
C ARG A 19 18.62 4.53 1.50
N ALA A 20 19.24 4.54 0.33
CA ALA A 20 19.19 5.71 -0.56
C ALA A 20 17.77 5.89 -1.15
N SER A 21 17.15 4.80 -1.61
CA SER A 21 15.78 4.80 -2.12
C SER A 21 14.77 5.17 -1.03
N ARG A 22 14.96 4.68 0.19
CA ARG A 22 14.12 5.02 1.34
C ARG A 22 14.20 6.52 1.69
N MET A 23 15.42 7.08 1.74
CA MET A 23 15.63 8.51 1.97
C MET A 23 15.04 9.38 0.85
N LEU A 24 15.18 8.96 -0.41
CA LEU A 24 14.59 9.68 -1.55
C LEU A 24 13.06 9.71 -1.46
N THR A 25 12.45 8.58 -1.10
CA THR A 25 10.99 8.48 -0.92
C THR A 25 10.52 9.37 0.22
N ALA A 26 11.23 9.39 1.35
CA ALA A 26 10.94 10.26 2.48
C ALA A 26 11.01 11.75 2.08
N ALA A 27 12.08 12.16 1.39
CA ALA A 27 12.24 13.53 0.91
C ALA A 27 11.10 13.97 -0.03
N PHE A 28 10.62 13.07 -0.90
CA PHE A 28 9.44 13.37 -1.72
C PHE A 28 8.17 13.54 -0.89
N LEU A 29 7.94 12.70 0.12
CA LEU A 29 6.78 12.85 1.01
C LEU A 29 6.83 14.18 1.78
N GLU A 30 7.99 14.54 2.31
CA GLU A 30 8.20 15.83 2.98
C GLU A 30 7.93 17.01 2.04
N GLN A 31 8.39 16.93 0.78
CA GLN A 31 8.13 17.94 -0.24
C GLN A 31 6.64 18.05 -0.60
N LEU A 32 5.85 16.98 -0.44
CA LEU A 32 4.40 17.00 -0.58
C LEU A 32 3.68 17.55 0.66
N GLY A 33 4.40 17.88 1.74
CA GLY A 33 3.85 18.36 3.00
C GLY A 33 3.46 17.25 3.98
N ILE A 34 3.86 15.99 3.73
CA ILE A 34 3.62 14.87 4.63
C ILE A 34 4.73 14.84 5.68
N GLY A 35 4.40 15.27 6.90
CA GLY A 35 5.37 15.35 8.00
C GLY A 35 5.40 14.13 8.92
N GLN A 36 4.37 13.29 8.90
CA GLN A 36 4.30 12.10 9.75
C GLN A 36 4.79 10.88 8.97
N ILE A 37 6.10 10.66 8.99
CA ILE A 37 6.74 9.55 8.27
C ILE A 37 7.40 8.61 9.29
N LYS A 38 7.18 7.30 9.10
CA LYS A 38 8.00 6.25 9.72
C LYS A 38 8.67 5.44 8.63
N GLU A 39 9.85 4.93 8.95
CA GLU A 39 10.69 4.14 8.06
C GLU A 39 10.96 2.78 8.68
N ALA A 40 10.99 1.76 7.82
CA ALA A 40 11.41 0.41 8.13
C ALA A 40 12.34 -0.09 7.01
N ALA A 41 13.40 -0.80 7.40
CA ALA A 41 14.38 -1.35 6.46
C ALA A 41 14.00 -2.75 5.96
N ASP A 42 12.94 -3.35 6.51
CA ASP A 42 12.53 -4.71 6.19
C ASP A 42 11.08 -4.96 6.66
N GLY A 43 10.49 -6.08 6.23
CA GLY A 43 9.13 -6.45 6.59
C GLY A 43 8.90 -6.70 8.09
N GLU A 44 9.86 -7.26 8.83
CA GLU A 44 9.71 -7.51 10.27
C GLU A 44 9.75 -6.20 11.08
N SER A 45 10.67 -5.29 10.74
CA SER A 45 10.70 -3.96 11.35
C SER A 45 9.44 -3.17 11.04
N ALA A 46 8.91 -3.26 9.82
CA ALA A 46 7.64 -2.64 9.45
C ALA A 46 6.45 -3.19 10.25
N LEU A 47 6.35 -4.51 10.41
CA LEU A 47 5.31 -5.13 11.23
C LEU A 47 5.38 -4.70 12.70
N ARG A 48 6.60 -4.50 13.25
CA ARG A 48 6.76 -3.94 14.61
C ARG A 48 6.28 -2.48 14.68
N VAL A 49 6.63 -1.65 13.70
CA VAL A 49 6.18 -0.26 13.63
C VAL A 49 4.64 -0.18 13.60
N LEU A 50 3.98 -1.00 12.79
CA LEU A 50 2.51 -1.02 12.64
C LEU A 50 1.74 -1.36 13.92
N ARG A 51 2.39 -1.95 14.94
CA ARG A 51 1.76 -2.21 16.24
C ARG A 51 1.50 -0.95 17.05
N ALA A 52 2.33 0.08 16.87
CA ALA A 52 2.25 1.34 17.61
C ALA A 52 1.96 2.54 16.70
N TYR A 53 2.11 2.38 15.39
CA TYR A 53 1.94 3.43 14.40
C TYR A 53 0.82 3.05 13.42
N PRO A 54 -0.41 3.57 13.63
CA PRO A 54 -1.53 3.34 12.73
C PRO A 54 -1.34 4.16 11.44
N ALA A 55 -0.55 3.63 10.50
CA ALA A 55 -0.31 4.27 9.22
C ALA A 55 -1.62 4.38 8.40
N ASP A 56 -1.77 5.49 7.69
CA ASP A 56 -2.87 5.75 6.78
C ASP A 56 -2.53 5.27 5.36
N VAL A 57 -1.24 5.21 5.00
CA VAL A 57 -0.72 4.60 3.77
C VAL A 57 0.62 3.91 4.05
N ILE A 58 0.84 2.75 3.42
CA ILE A 58 2.14 2.10 3.37
C ILE A 58 2.70 2.18 1.95
N ILE A 59 3.95 2.58 1.82
CA ILE A 59 4.74 2.50 0.58
C ILE A 59 5.81 1.44 0.83
N CYS A 60 5.75 0.35 0.09
CA CYS A 60 6.60 -0.83 0.32
C CYS A 60 7.36 -1.18 -0.95
N ASP A 61 8.66 -1.44 -0.86
CA ASP A 61 9.38 -2.07 -1.96
C ASP A 61 8.99 -3.54 -2.08
N MET A 62 9.00 -4.06 -3.31
CA MET A 62 8.67 -5.44 -3.59
C MET A 62 9.86 -6.37 -3.29
N MET A 63 11.07 -5.91 -3.58
CA MET A 63 12.29 -6.71 -3.46
C MET A 63 13.01 -6.28 -2.18
N MET A 64 12.84 -7.05 -1.11
CA MET A 64 13.50 -6.78 0.18
C MET A 64 13.92 -8.09 0.83
N GLU A 65 14.94 -8.04 1.67
CA GLU A 65 15.36 -9.15 2.52
C GLU A 65 15.23 -8.82 4.02
N PRO A 66 15.02 -9.82 4.90
CA PRO A 66 14.79 -11.24 4.60
C PRO A 66 13.35 -11.54 4.15
N MET A 67 12.48 -10.54 4.14
CA MET A 67 11.06 -10.66 3.79
C MET A 67 10.72 -9.75 2.61
N ASP A 68 10.30 -10.34 1.50
CA ASP A 68 9.87 -9.59 0.34
C ASP A 68 8.55 -8.83 0.58
N GLY A 69 8.30 -7.80 -0.22
CA GLY A 69 7.12 -6.93 -0.06
C GLY A 69 5.79 -7.64 -0.27
N VAL A 70 5.73 -8.69 -1.10
CA VAL A 70 4.50 -9.48 -1.32
C VAL A 70 4.16 -10.28 -0.06
N THR A 71 5.17 -10.89 0.56
CA THR A 71 5.06 -11.62 1.83
C THR A 71 4.69 -10.67 2.97
N PHE A 72 5.33 -9.50 3.06
CA PHE A 72 4.97 -8.46 4.02
C PHE A 72 3.50 -8.03 3.89
N VAL A 73 3.04 -7.74 2.67
CA VAL A 73 1.64 -7.35 2.43
C VAL A 73 0.68 -8.44 2.89
N ARG A 74 0.95 -9.71 2.56
CA ARG A 74 0.11 -10.82 3.03
C ARG A 74 0.00 -10.83 4.55
N ARG A 75 1.10 -10.64 5.26
CA ARG A 75 1.10 -10.57 6.74
C ARG A 75 0.29 -9.40 7.26
N VAL A 76 0.42 -8.21 6.67
CA VAL A 76 -0.44 -7.06 7.03
C VAL A 76 -1.92 -7.39 6.84
N ARG A 77 -2.27 -8.15 5.80
CA ARG A 77 -3.66 -8.51 5.50
C ARG A 77 -4.21 -9.64 6.38
N THR A 78 -3.39 -10.61 6.79
CA THR A 78 -3.89 -11.86 7.39
C THR A 78 -3.42 -12.14 8.81
N ASP A 79 -2.35 -11.51 9.31
CA ASP A 79 -1.90 -11.75 10.69
C ASP A 79 -2.95 -11.27 11.69
N ALA A 80 -3.28 -12.11 12.66
CA ALA A 80 -4.22 -11.77 13.74
C ALA A 80 -3.76 -10.58 14.60
N GLN A 81 -2.47 -10.25 14.54
CA GLN A 81 -1.85 -9.11 15.23
C GLN A 81 -1.81 -7.85 14.36
N SER A 82 -2.34 -7.89 13.13
CA SER A 82 -2.44 -6.71 12.28
C SER A 82 -3.49 -5.76 12.86
N SER A 83 -3.05 -4.56 13.21
CA SER A 83 -3.90 -3.50 13.76
C SER A 83 -4.88 -2.94 12.73
N ASN A 84 -4.53 -3.00 11.45
CA ASN A 84 -5.35 -2.51 10.35
C ASN A 84 -5.10 -3.29 9.05
N PRO A 85 -5.84 -4.40 8.80
CA PRO A 85 -5.73 -5.16 7.55
C PRO A 85 -6.30 -4.41 6.33
N TYR A 86 -6.89 -3.22 6.52
CA TYR A 86 -7.48 -2.38 5.47
C TYR A 86 -6.56 -1.25 5.00
N VAL A 87 -5.43 -1.03 5.67
CA VAL A 87 -4.50 0.06 5.33
C VAL A 87 -4.16 0.05 3.84
N PRO A 88 -4.29 1.17 3.13
CA PRO A 88 -3.86 1.28 1.74
C PRO A 88 -2.37 0.97 1.58
N ILE A 89 -2.02 0.08 0.64
CA ILE A 89 -0.63 -0.29 0.34
C ILE A 89 -0.29 -0.03 -1.11
N ILE A 90 0.74 0.78 -1.33
CA ILE A 90 1.41 0.99 -2.61
C ILE A 90 2.66 0.10 -2.61
N LEU A 91 2.66 -0.93 -3.46
CA LEU A 91 3.84 -1.75 -3.69
C LEU A 91 4.66 -1.14 -4.83
N VAL A 92 5.95 -0.95 -4.63
CA VAL A 92 6.90 -0.39 -5.59
C VAL A 92 7.76 -1.54 -6.13
N THR A 93 8.08 -1.56 -7.42
CA THR A 93 8.94 -2.61 -8.00
C THR A 93 9.81 -2.09 -9.14
N ALA A 94 11.01 -2.65 -9.30
CA ALA A 94 11.85 -2.40 -10.47
C ALA A 94 11.30 -3.06 -11.75
N GLN A 95 10.52 -4.15 -11.63
CA GLN A 95 9.99 -4.91 -12.76
C GLN A 95 8.48 -5.15 -12.63
N ALA A 96 7.71 -4.41 -13.41
CA ALA A 96 6.24 -4.49 -13.42
C ALA A 96 5.70 -5.45 -14.49
N ASP A 97 6.25 -6.66 -14.56
CA ASP A 97 5.77 -7.68 -15.49
C ASP A 97 4.42 -8.29 -15.05
N ARG A 98 3.85 -9.15 -15.91
CA ARG A 98 2.55 -9.78 -15.62
C ARG A 98 2.57 -10.65 -14.36
N ALA A 99 3.71 -11.24 -14.00
CA ALA A 99 3.83 -12.07 -12.80
C ALA A 99 3.83 -11.19 -11.54
N ALA A 100 4.58 -10.09 -11.55
CA ALA A 100 4.61 -9.11 -10.46
C ALA A 100 3.22 -8.51 -10.21
N VAL A 101 2.50 -8.13 -11.27
CA VAL A 101 1.11 -7.61 -11.16
C VAL A 101 0.19 -8.64 -10.52
N ARG A 102 0.27 -9.92 -10.92
CA ARG A 102 -0.55 -10.99 -10.33
C ARG A 102 -0.20 -11.22 -8.86
N ALA A 103 1.09 -11.32 -8.54
CA ALA A 103 1.56 -11.53 -7.17
C ALA A 103 1.09 -10.42 -6.23
N ALA A 104 1.27 -9.15 -6.63
CA ALA A 104 0.80 -8.00 -5.88
C ALA A 104 -0.72 -8.01 -5.66
N ARG A 105 -1.49 -8.25 -6.74
CA ARG A 105 -2.96 -8.32 -6.67
C ARG A 105 -3.43 -9.41 -5.71
N ASP A 106 -2.85 -10.59 -5.83
CA ASP A 106 -3.27 -11.76 -5.07
C ASP A 106 -2.83 -11.68 -3.60
N ALA A 107 -1.79 -10.90 -3.29
CA ALA A 107 -1.40 -10.55 -1.91
C ALA A 107 -2.31 -9.51 -1.25
N GLY A 108 -3.12 -8.75 -2.02
CA GLY A 108 -3.99 -7.72 -1.46
C GLY A 108 -3.41 -6.31 -1.51
N VAL A 109 -2.49 -6.04 -2.44
CA VAL A 109 -1.98 -4.68 -2.71
C VAL A 109 -3.08 -3.80 -3.31
N ASN A 110 -3.16 -2.54 -2.87
CA ASN A 110 -4.05 -1.56 -3.51
C ASN A 110 -3.49 -1.17 -4.87
N LEU A 111 -2.22 -0.82 -4.94
CA LEU A 111 -1.62 -0.28 -6.14
C LEU A 111 -0.17 -0.73 -6.33
N LEU A 112 0.17 -1.14 -7.57
CA LEU A 112 1.56 -1.37 -7.99
C LEU A 112 2.09 -0.12 -8.71
N MET A 113 3.30 0.29 -8.35
CA MET A 113 4.06 1.39 -8.96
C MET A 113 5.41 0.86 -9.44
N ALA A 114 5.85 1.25 -10.63
CA ALA A 114 7.17 0.90 -11.14
C ALA A 114 8.21 1.95 -10.73
N LYS A 115 9.44 1.52 -10.39
CA LYS A 115 10.61 2.41 -10.28
C LYS A 115 11.00 2.91 -11.70
N PRO A 116 11.57 4.12 -11.85
CA PRO A 116 11.91 5.08 -10.79
C PRO A 116 10.69 5.83 -10.24
N ILE A 117 10.70 6.10 -8.94
CA ILE A 117 9.69 6.94 -8.29
C ILE A 117 9.97 8.40 -8.64
N THR A 118 8.94 9.15 -9.04
CA THR A 118 8.97 10.61 -9.15
C THR A 118 8.00 11.23 -8.15
N LEU A 119 8.25 12.48 -7.75
CA LEU A 119 7.38 13.24 -6.85
C LEU A 119 5.91 13.25 -7.33
N GLU A 120 5.69 13.55 -8.61
CA GLU A 120 4.35 13.61 -9.19
C GLU A 120 3.67 12.24 -9.23
N ALA A 121 4.41 11.19 -9.62
CA ALA A 121 3.89 9.83 -9.62
C ALA A 121 3.48 9.41 -8.21
N LEU A 122 4.34 9.68 -7.21
CA LEU A 122 4.07 9.36 -5.82
C LEU A 122 2.82 10.06 -5.30
N ARG A 123 2.74 11.40 -5.48
CA ARG A 123 1.56 12.21 -5.12
C ARG A 123 0.28 11.62 -5.71
N ARG A 124 0.26 11.40 -7.02
CA ARG A 124 -0.92 10.88 -7.73
C ARG A 124 -1.35 9.51 -7.20
N ARG A 125 -0.39 8.63 -6.88
CA ARG A 125 -0.74 7.29 -6.37
C ARG A 125 -1.24 7.33 -4.93
N ILE A 126 -0.70 8.20 -4.08
CA ILE A 126 -1.22 8.45 -2.73
C ILE A 126 -2.67 8.94 -2.80
N GLU A 127 -2.93 9.95 -3.63
CA GLU A 127 -4.29 10.47 -3.84
C GLU A 127 -5.27 9.39 -4.32
N VAL A 128 -4.84 8.52 -5.25
CA VAL A 128 -5.66 7.41 -5.74
C VAL A 128 -6.02 6.45 -4.62
N VAL A 129 -5.05 6.01 -3.81
CA VAL A 129 -5.32 5.00 -2.78
C VAL A 129 -6.06 5.56 -1.56
N LEU A 130 -5.91 6.85 -1.26
CA LEU A 130 -6.66 7.52 -0.19
C LEU A 130 -8.12 7.77 -0.57
N ASN A 131 -8.40 8.04 -1.85
CA ASN A 131 -9.77 8.26 -2.35
C ASN A 131 -10.45 6.97 -2.83
N GLU A 132 -9.79 5.84 -2.67
CA GLU A 132 -10.25 4.56 -3.19
C GLU A 132 -11.45 4.02 -2.41
N ARG A 133 -12.55 3.76 -3.12
CA ARG A 133 -13.78 3.18 -2.55
C ARG A 133 -13.95 1.69 -2.83
N ARG A 134 -12.86 0.98 -3.19
CA ARG A 134 -12.93 -0.46 -3.46
C ARG A 134 -13.27 -1.18 -2.16
N GLU A 135 -14.32 -2.00 -2.22
CA GLU A 135 -14.68 -2.89 -1.12
C GLU A 135 -13.53 -3.87 -0.87
N PHE A 136 -13.24 -4.12 0.40
CA PHE A 136 -12.36 -5.20 0.79
C PHE A 136 -13.13 -6.51 0.81
N ILE A 137 -12.52 -7.55 0.24
CA ILE A 137 -12.99 -8.92 0.33
C ILE A 137 -12.21 -9.58 1.47
N LEU A 138 -12.94 -10.15 2.43
CA LEU A 138 -12.37 -10.95 3.51
C LEU A 138 -12.94 -12.35 3.44
N ASN A 139 -12.09 -13.32 3.18
CA ASN A 139 -12.43 -14.74 3.27
C ASN A 139 -11.20 -15.54 3.69
N GLN A 140 -11.34 -16.86 3.81
CA GLN A 140 -10.27 -17.75 4.26
C GLN A 140 -9.02 -17.75 3.36
N THR A 141 -9.15 -17.38 2.08
CA THR A 141 -8.08 -17.48 1.09
C THR A 141 -7.58 -16.12 0.58
N TYR A 142 -8.21 -15.02 0.98
CA TYR A 142 -7.86 -13.67 0.56
C TYR A 142 -8.40 -12.59 1.49
N VAL A 143 -7.53 -11.64 1.81
CA VAL A 143 -7.88 -10.37 2.43
C VAL A 143 -7.26 -9.25 1.61
N GLY A 144 -8.09 -8.38 1.05
CA GLY A 144 -7.62 -7.26 0.23
C GLY A 144 -8.73 -6.60 -0.60
N PRO A 145 -8.40 -5.53 -1.35
CA PRO A 145 -9.37 -4.83 -2.19
C PRO A 145 -9.91 -5.76 -3.29
N ASP A 146 -11.18 -5.60 -3.68
CA ASP A 146 -11.80 -6.39 -4.76
C ASP A 146 -10.88 -6.37 -6.00
N ARG A 147 -10.48 -7.59 -6.41
CA ARG A 147 -9.52 -7.82 -7.50
C ARG A 147 -10.09 -7.38 -8.85
N ARG A 148 -11.42 -7.25 -8.96
CA ARG A 148 -12.10 -6.73 -10.14
C ARG A 148 -12.01 -5.20 -10.08
N ARG A 149 -11.07 -4.61 -10.84
CA ARG A 149 -11.16 -3.18 -11.18
C ARG A 149 -12.40 -3.00 -12.07
N GLN A 150 -13.57 -2.81 -11.46
CA GLN A 150 -14.81 -2.62 -12.19
C GLN A 150 -14.97 -1.14 -12.55
N ASP A 151 -14.79 -0.79 -13.83
CA ASP A 151 -15.49 0.33 -14.45
C ASP A 151 -16.96 -0.06 -14.72
N VAL A 152 -17.66 -0.56 -13.70
CA VAL A 152 -19.06 -0.98 -13.84
C VAL A 152 -19.91 -0.16 -12.86
N PRO A 153 -20.85 0.66 -13.35
CA PRO A 153 -21.77 1.41 -12.51
C PRO A 153 -22.50 0.49 -11.53
N ILE A 154 -22.76 1.01 -10.32
CA ILE A 154 -23.28 0.28 -9.15
C ILE A 154 -24.49 -0.63 -9.49
N GLY A 155 -25.33 -0.27 -10.47
CA GLY A 155 -26.52 -1.03 -10.87
C GLY A 155 -26.33 -2.23 -11.83
N ARG A 156 -25.12 -2.51 -12.32
CA ARG A 156 -24.84 -3.66 -13.22
C ARG A 156 -23.98 -4.76 -12.59
N ARG A 157 -23.79 -4.72 -11.27
CA ARG A 157 -23.06 -5.78 -10.56
C ARG A 157 -23.90 -7.07 -10.53
N PRO A 158 -23.37 -8.24 -10.93
CA PRO A 158 -24.06 -9.51 -10.76
C PRO A 158 -24.38 -9.72 -9.28
N ASN A 159 -25.61 -10.15 -9.00
CA ASN A 159 -26.13 -10.32 -7.64
C ASN A 159 -25.26 -11.34 -6.86
N ARG A 160 -24.73 -10.94 -5.70
CA ARG A 160 -23.83 -11.76 -4.86
C ARG A 160 -24.56 -12.80 -3.99
N ARG A 161 -25.71 -13.30 -4.43
CA ARG A 161 -26.41 -14.42 -3.78
C ARG A 161 -26.94 -15.36 -4.86
N ARG A 162 -26.66 -16.66 -4.68
CA ARG A 162 -26.63 -17.77 -5.66
C ARG A 162 -25.20 -17.88 -6.18
N ASP A 163 -24.35 -18.76 -5.64
CA ASP A 163 -24.56 -20.16 -5.23
C ASP A 163 -23.75 -20.53 -3.98
#